data_AF-A0A961LGD8-F1
#
_entry.id   AF-A0A961LGD8-F1
#
_cell.length_a   1.000
_cell.length_b   1.000
_cell.length_c   1.000
_cell.angle_alpha   90.00
_cell.angle_beta   90.00
_cell.angle_gamma   90.00
#
_symmetry.space_group_name_H-M   'P 1'
#
loop_
_entity.id
_entity.type
_entity.pdbx_description
1 polymer ?
#
loop_
_entity_poly.entity_id
_entity_poly.type
_entity_poly.pdbx_seq_one_letter_code
_entity_poly.pdbx_strand_id
1 'polypeptide(L)'
;MRIRQILMAAFGSAALFTPALADDMASIDGHWISASPEAQGGIYATREFHIEGDRWSVVFLAFADEAASQPLFRINVTGAYVIGGLSATVEGAHEGIFPALQRDLTALSAAGVAMFAGMGCRVEKGVVKHLRDEGCGFLPPLMQAMGEYDLVALREDRLYFGDRSGDLTKTRPTALTPFPLVRE
;
A
#
# COMPACT_ATOMS: atom_id res chain seq x y z
N MET A 1 -9.74 -75.03 30.93
CA MET A 1 -9.85 -73.59 31.24
C MET A 1 -8.54 -72.89 30.89
N ARG A 2 -8.49 -72.19 29.76
CA ARG A 2 -7.65 -71.01 29.46
C ARG A 2 -8.02 -70.49 28.08
N ILE A 3 -8.83 -69.43 28.11
CA ILE A 3 -9.30 -68.63 26.97
C ILE A 3 -8.11 -67.82 26.46
N ARG A 4 -7.84 -67.84 25.15
CA ARG A 4 -6.94 -66.85 24.51
C ARG A 4 -7.79 -65.88 23.70
N GLN A 5 -7.71 -64.62 24.12
CA GLN A 5 -8.41 -63.47 23.58
C GLN A 5 -8.00 -63.19 22.13
N ILE A 6 -9.00 -62.81 21.34
CA ILE A 6 -8.88 -62.25 20.00
C ILE A 6 -8.57 -60.75 20.17
N LEU A 7 -7.43 -60.28 19.66
CA LEU A 7 -7.18 -58.84 19.47
C LEU A 7 -7.69 -58.43 18.09
N MET A 8 -8.75 -57.62 18.04
CA MET A 8 -9.10 -56.81 16.88
C MET A 8 -8.22 -55.56 16.88
N ALA A 9 -7.44 -55.36 15.82
CA ALA A 9 -6.74 -54.09 15.56
C ALA A 9 -7.71 -53.14 14.84
N ALA A 10 -8.05 -52.03 15.48
CA ALA A 10 -8.81 -50.94 14.88
C ALA A 10 -7.88 -50.10 13.98
N PHE A 11 -8.12 -50.11 12.67
CA PHE A 11 -7.52 -49.16 11.74
C PHE A 11 -8.24 -47.81 11.89
N GLY A 12 -7.64 -46.89 12.63
CA GLY A 12 -8.05 -45.49 12.63
C GLY A 12 -7.54 -44.82 11.35
N SER A 13 -8.45 -44.43 10.46
CA SER A 13 -8.13 -43.55 9.33
C SER A 13 -7.68 -42.19 9.86
N ALA A 14 -6.38 -41.94 9.82
CA ALA A 14 -5.85 -40.60 9.96
C ALA A 14 -6.24 -39.81 8.71
N ALA A 15 -7.22 -38.91 8.84
CA ALA A 15 -7.48 -37.89 7.83
C ALA A 15 -6.21 -37.05 7.70
N LEU A 16 -5.54 -37.15 6.55
CA LEU A 16 -4.44 -36.28 6.20
C LEU A 16 -5.00 -34.86 6.09
N PHE A 17 -4.70 -34.01 7.07
CA PHE A 17 -4.80 -32.57 6.92
C PHE A 17 -3.78 -32.17 5.86
N THR A 18 -4.25 -31.93 4.64
CA THR A 18 -3.48 -31.15 3.67
C THR A 18 -3.41 -29.74 4.23
N PRO A 19 -2.22 -29.22 4.60
CA PRO A 19 -2.11 -27.79 4.82
C PRO A 19 -2.52 -27.12 3.50
N ALA A 20 -3.49 -26.21 3.57
CA ALA A 20 -3.75 -25.31 2.46
C ALA A 20 -2.40 -24.68 2.11
N LEU A 21 -1.94 -24.91 0.87
CA LEU A 21 -0.82 -24.20 0.31
C LEU A 21 -1.07 -22.70 0.53
N ALA A 22 -0.02 -21.96 0.89
CA ALA A 22 -0.07 -20.51 0.97
C ALA A 22 -0.88 -20.00 -0.22
N ASP A 23 -1.94 -19.23 0.07
CA ASP A 23 -2.78 -18.65 -0.97
C ASP A 23 -1.86 -17.73 -1.78
N ASP A 24 -1.37 -18.24 -2.92
CA ASP A 24 -0.43 -17.55 -3.81
C ASP A 24 -1.24 -16.42 -4.43
N MET A 25 -1.21 -15.26 -3.79
CA MET A 25 -1.72 -14.05 -4.41
C MET A 25 -1.08 -13.95 -5.79
N ALA A 26 -1.90 -13.80 -6.82
CA ALA A 26 -1.39 -13.48 -8.15
C ALA A 26 -0.43 -12.29 -8.04
N SER A 27 0.75 -12.40 -8.67
CA SER A 27 1.76 -11.35 -8.60
C SER A 27 1.14 -9.99 -8.93
N ILE A 28 1.41 -9.01 -8.06
CA ILE A 28 1.03 -7.62 -8.29
C ILE A 28 2.09 -6.86 -9.10
N ASP A 29 3.10 -7.55 -9.63
CA ASP A 29 4.06 -6.96 -10.55
C ASP A 29 3.33 -6.28 -11.72
N GLY A 30 3.80 -5.10 -12.08
CA GLY A 30 3.23 -4.31 -13.16
C GLY A 30 3.37 -2.81 -12.98
N HIS A 31 2.96 -2.12 -14.04
CA HIS A 31 2.69 -0.69 -14.02
C HIS A 31 1.20 -0.48 -13.75
N TRP A 32 0.89 0.24 -12.67
CA TRP A 32 -0.47 0.45 -12.19
C TRP A 32 -0.76 1.94 -12.01
N ILE A 33 -1.85 2.42 -12.61
CA ILE A 33 -2.22 3.83 -12.57
C ILE A 33 -3.63 4.01 -11.99
N SER A 34 -3.88 5.11 -11.28
CA SER A 34 -5.24 5.41 -10.80
C SER A 34 -6.24 5.40 -11.97
N ALA A 35 -7.35 4.67 -11.78
CA ALA A 35 -8.41 4.62 -12.79
C ALA A 35 -9.07 5.98 -13.04
N SER A 36 -9.03 6.86 -12.04
CA SER A 36 -9.53 8.25 -12.07
C SER A 36 -8.85 9.06 -10.95
N PRO A 37 -8.91 10.40 -10.98
CA PRO A 37 -8.52 11.23 -9.85
C PRO A 37 -9.27 10.83 -8.57
N GLU A 38 -8.53 10.76 -7.46
CA GLU A 38 -8.96 10.25 -6.17
C GLU A 38 -9.26 11.42 -5.24
N ALA A 39 -10.48 11.52 -4.71
CA ALA A 39 -10.80 12.56 -3.74
C ALA A 39 -10.12 12.28 -2.39
N GLN A 40 -9.30 13.22 -1.92
CA GLN A 40 -8.45 13.09 -0.73
C GLN A 40 -8.62 14.32 0.16
N GLY A 41 -9.74 14.41 0.88
CA GLY A 41 -9.92 15.38 1.97
C GLY A 41 -9.75 16.85 1.59
N GLY A 42 -10.15 17.25 0.37
CA GLY A 42 -10.06 18.63 -0.12
C GLY A 42 -9.05 18.86 -1.26
N ILE A 43 -8.29 17.82 -1.63
CA ILE A 43 -7.53 17.76 -2.88
C ILE A 43 -7.96 16.54 -3.69
N TYR A 44 -7.45 16.45 -4.91
CA TYR A 44 -7.57 15.25 -5.75
C TYR A 44 -6.18 14.69 -6.02
N ALA A 45 -6.07 13.38 -6.23
CA ALA A 45 -4.77 12.76 -6.47
C ALA A 45 -4.80 11.68 -7.55
N THR A 46 -3.66 11.46 -8.19
CA THR A 46 -3.40 10.25 -8.96
C THR A 46 -2.17 9.54 -8.40
N ARG A 47 -2.14 8.22 -8.55
CA ARG A 47 -1.06 7.34 -8.15
C ARG A 47 -0.61 6.53 -9.35
N GLU A 48 0.69 6.43 -9.51
CA GLU A 48 1.34 5.63 -10.53
C GLU A 48 2.36 4.74 -9.83
N PHE A 49 2.10 3.44 -9.78
CA PHE A 49 2.95 2.45 -9.15
C PHE A 49 3.70 1.64 -10.19
N HIS A 50 5.00 1.48 -9.97
CA HIS A 50 5.79 0.44 -10.63
C HIS A 50 6.17 -0.59 -9.59
N ILE A 51 5.73 -1.83 -9.79
CA ILE A 51 5.97 -2.96 -8.88
C ILE A 51 6.67 -4.05 -9.68
N GLU A 52 7.82 -4.50 -9.20
CA GLU A 52 8.61 -5.55 -9.86
C GLU A 52 9.43 -6.31 -8.82
N GLY A 53 9.18 -7.62 -8.71
CA GLY A 53 9.93 -8.51 -7.83
C GLY A 53 9.67 -8.19 -6.37
N ASP A 54 10.69 -7.67 -5.67
CA ASP A 54 10.57 -7.24 -4.27
C ASP A 54 10.56 -5.70 -4.12
N ARG A 55 10.46 -4.97 -5.24
CA ARG A 55 10.58 -3.52 -5.32
C ARG A 55 9.28 -2.86 -5.70
N TRP A 56 9.07 -1.67 -5.15
CA TRP A 56 8.00 -0.79 -5.58
C TRP A 56 8.47 0.65 -5.66
N SER A 57 7.78 1.42 -6.50
CA SER A 57 7.80 2.87 -6.46
C SER A 57 6.40 3.40 -6.68
N VAL A 58 6.13 4.59 -6.15
CA VAL A 58 4.91 5.34 -6.45
C VAL A 58 5.25 6.79 -6.77
N VAL A 59 4.59 7.32 -7.79
CA VAL A 59 4.41 8.74 -8.00
C VAL A 59 3.00 9.11 -7.54
N PHE A 60 2.89 9.92 -6.50
CA PHE A 60 1.64 10.53 -6.06
C PHE A 60 1.60 11.98 -6.51
N LEU A 61 0.62 12.34 -7.32
CA LEU A 61 0.41 13.71 -7.80
C LEU A 61 -0.86 14.27 -7.16
N ALA A 62 -0.74 15.40 -6.48
CA ALA A 62 -1.88 16.12 -5.90
C ALA A 62 -2.31 17.27 -6.79
N PHE A 63 -3.62 17.51 -6.85
CA PHE A 63 -4.29 18.50 -7.66
C PHE A 63 -5.32 19.29 -6.83
N ALA A 64 -5.55 20.54 -7.21
CA ALA A 64 -6.55 21.40 -6.59
C ALA A 64 -7.98 21.14 -7.09
N ASP A 65 -8.13 20.40 -8.19
CA ASP A 65 -9.38 20.22 -8.91
C ASP A 65 -9.62 18.76 -9.32
N GLU A 66 -10.89 18.40 -9.46
CA GLU A 66 -11.34 17.05 -9.80
C GLU A 66 -10.87 16.56 -11.17
N ALA A 67 -10.67 17.48 -12.11
CA ALA A 67 -10.17 17.17 -13.45
C ALA A 67 -8.67 16.90 -13.49
N ALA A 68 -7.97 16.95 -12.34
CA ALA A 68 -6.53 16.78 -12.22
C ALA A 68 -5.71 17.71 -13.16
N SER A 69 -6.15 18.97 -13.29
CA SER A 69 -5.54 19.94 -14.21
C SER A 69 -4.67 20.99 -13.53
N GLN A 70 -4.81 21.17 -12.22
CA GLN A 70 -4.10 22.17 -11.42
C GLN A 70 -3.18 21.48 -10.40
N PRO A 71 -1.95 21.09 -10.79
CA PRO A 71 -1.05 20.36 -9.92
C PRO A 71 -0.60 21.22 -8.74
N LEU A 72 -0.58 20.62 -7.55
CA LEU A 72 -0.10 21.22 -6.31
C LEU A 72 1.31 20.74 -5.99
N PHE A 73 1.48 19.43 -5.85
CA PHE A 73 2.76 18.82 -5.50
C PHE A 73 2.83 17.38 -5.99
N ARG A 74 4.04 16.84 -6.02
CA ARG A 74 4.34 15.44 -6.28
C ARG A 74 5.11 14.86 -5.11
N ILE A 75 4.77 13.63 -4.74
CA ILE A 75 5.57 12.80 -3.85
C ILE A 75 6.06 11.60 -4.64
N ASN A 76 7.35 11.31 -4.54
CA ASN A 76 7.91 10.06 -5.05
C ASN A 76 8.37 9.23 -3.86
N VAL A 77 7.93 7.97 -3.80
CA VAL A 77 8.38 7.01 -2.79
C VAL A 77 8.89 5.78 -3.52
N THR A 78 10.02 5.24 -3.06
CA THR A 78 10.53 3.96 -3.54
C THR A 78 10.83 3.08 -2.34
N GLY A 79 10.81 1.76 -2.54
CA GLY A 79 10.94 0.86 -1.43
C GLY A 79 11.08 -0.59 -1.82
N ALA A 80 11.19 -1.42 -0.79
CA ALA A 80 10.94 -2.85 -0.89
C ALA A 80 9.50 -3.12 -0.45
N TYR A 81 8.94 -4.28 -0.80
CA TYR A 81 7.66 -4.72 -0.24
C TYR A 81 7.64 -6.21 0.02
N VAL A 82 6.74 -6.62 0.90
CA VAL A 82 6.39 -8.02 1.13
C VAL A 82 4.88 -8.12 1.19
N ILE A 83 4.32 -9.10 0.49
CA ILE A 83 2.92 -9.49 0.63
C ILE A 83 2.85 -10.75 1.47
N GLY A 84 2.12 -10.67 2.57
CA GLY A 84 1.85 -11.76 3.48
C GLY A 84 0.60 -12.55 3.11
N GLY A 85 0.10 -13.30 4.10
CA GLY A 85 -1.13 -14.08 3.96
C GLY A 85 -2.38 -13.20 3.82
N LEU A 86 -3.52 -13.89 3.72
CA LEU A 86 -4.84 -13.27 3.68
C LEU A 86 -5.08 -12.37 4.90
N SER A 87 -5.82 -11.30 4.66
CA SER A 87 -6.26 -10.41 5.72
C SER A 87 -7.36 -11.05 6.57
N ALA A 88 -7.22 -10.89 7.88
CA ALA A 88 -8.23 -11.34 8.83
C ALA A 88 -9.45 -10.38 8.88
N THR A 89 -9.32 -9.17 8.37
CA THR A 89 -10.34 -8.10 8.51
C THR A 89 -11.03 -7.77 7.20
N VAL A 90 -10.36 -7.97 6.05
CA VAL A 90 -10.91 -7.64 4.74
C VAL A 90 -10.85 -8.83 3.81
N GLU A 91 -12.04 -9.35 3.47
CA GLU A 91 -12.19 -10.51 2.59
C GLU A 91 -11.49 -10.30 1.23
N GLY A 92 -10.71 -11.30 0.81
CA GLY A 92 -9.97 -11.29 -0.45
C GLY A 92 -8.82 -10.26 -0.54
N ALA A 93 -8.44 -9.63 0.58
CA ALA A 93 -7.23 -8.83 0.67
C ALA A 93 -6.10 -9.64 1.31
N HIS A 94 -4.86 -9.23 1.04
CA HIS A 94 -3.64 -9.73 1.63
C HIS A 94 -2.96 -8.66 2.48
N GLU A 95 -2.18 -9.12 3.44
CA GLU A 95 -1.44 -8.28 4.36
C GLU A 95 -0.12 -7.80 3.76
N GLY A 96 -0.03 -6.55 3.31
CA GLY A 96 1.19 -5.95 2.77
C GLY A 96 2.03 -5.21 3.81
N ILE A 97 3.35 -5.16 3.60
CA ILE A 97 4.29 -4.26 4.29
C ILE A 97 5.14 -3.58 3.22
N PHE A 98 5.16 -2.24 3.24
CA PHE A 98 5.82 -1.41 2.23
C PHE A 98 6.88 -0.51 2.86
N PRO A 99 8.07 -1.03 3.21
CA PRO A 99 9.18 -0.19 3.65
C PRO A 99 9.59 0.81 2.57
N ALA A 100 9.64 2.09 2.94
CA ALA A 100 10.15 3.16 2.11
C ALA A 100 11.67 3.28 2.29
N LEU A 101 12.38 3.44 1.18
CA LEU A 101 13.83 3.67 1.12
C LEU A 101 14.17 5.08 0.64
N GLN A 102 13.22 5.73 -0.04
CA GLN A 102 13.31 7.12 -0.46
C GLN A 102 11.94 7.76 -0.36
N ARG A 103 11.90 9.03 0.04
CA ARG A 103 10.69 9.86 0.04
C ARG A 103 11.07 11.27 -0.36
N ASP A 104 10.56 11.71 -1.50
CA ASP A 104 10.86 13.01 -2.08
C ASP A 104 9.58 13.81 -2.27
N LEU A 105 9.67 15.12 -2.03
CA LEU A 105 8.61 16.08 -2.28
C LEU A 105 9.05 17.08 -3.35
N THR A 106 8.15 17.42 -4.27
CA THR A 106 8.30 18.56 -5.20
C THR A 106 7.03 19.39 -5.21
N ALA A 107 7.11 20.68 -4.89
CA ALA A 107 5.99 21.59 -5.13
C ALA A 107 5.91 21.93 -6.63
N LEU A 108 4.74 21.77 -7.25
CA LEU A 108 4.57 21.93 -8.69
C LEU A 108 3.93 23.27 -9.08
N SER A 109 3.37 23.99 -8.12
CA SER A 109 2.74 25.30 -8.34
C SER A 109 3.00 26.26 -7.17
N ALA A 110 2.69 27.54 -7.38
CA ALA A 110 2.74 28.54 -6.31
C ALA A 110 1.77 28.20 -5.18
N ALA A 111 0.60 27.63 -5.50
CA ALA A 111 -0.36 27.13 -4.51
C ALA A 111 0.23 25.97 -3.69
N GLY A 112 0.93 25.02 -4.33
CA GLY A 112 1.64 23.96 -3.62
C GLY A 112 2.74 24.49 -2.69
N VAL A 113 3.53 25.48 -3.14
CA VAL A 113 4.52 26.16 -2.28
C VAL A 113 3.85 26.81 -1.08
N ALA A 114 2.78 27.57 -1.29
CA ALA A 114 2.04 28.24 -0.22
C ALA A 114 1.40 27.24 0.76
N MET A 115 0.89 26.12 0.27
CA MET A 115 0.32 25.04 1.08
C MET A 115 1.37 24.48 2.06
N PHE A 116 2.58 24.13 1.60
CA PHE A 116 3.63 23.65 2.51
C PHE A 116 4.15 24.75 3.43
N ALA A 117 4.25 25.99 2.97
CA ALA A 117 4.63 27.12 3.82
C ALA A 117 3.62 27.32 4.98
N GLY A 118 2.32 27.17 4.71
CA GLY A 118 1.27 27.21 5.74
C GLY A 118 1.36 26.09 6.76
N MET A 119 2.01 24.97 6.41
CA MET A 119 2.33 23.86 7.33
C MET A 119 3.74 23.98 7.95
N GLY A 120 4.38 25.15 7.85
CA GLY A 120 5.71 25.38 8.42
C GLY A 120 6.87 24.77 7.62
N CYS A 121 6.62 24.26 6.42
CA CYS A 121 7.67 23.71 5.56
C CYS A 121 7.99 24.64 4.38
N ARG A 122 9.27 25.03 4.24
CA ARG A 122 9.72 25.82 3.09
C ARG A 122 10.17 24.89 1.96
N VAL A 123 9.55 25.05 0.80
CA VAL A 123 9.89 24.36 -0.44
C VAL A 123 9.95 25.38 -1.58
N GLU A 124 10.73 25.07 -2.61
CA GLU A 124 10.80 25.85 -3.84
C GLU A 124 10.05 25.10 -4.96
N LYS A 125 9.37 25.86 -5.82
CA LYS A 125 8.64 25.28 -6.96
C LYS A 125 9.61 24.56 -7.90
N GLY A 126 9.32 23.31 -8.20
CA GLY A 126 10.11 22.47 -9.12
C GLY A 126 11.38 21.88 -8.51
N VAL A 127 11.72 22.21 -7.26
CA VAL A 127 12.90 21.68 -6.57
C VAL A 127 12.52 20.48 -5.72
N VAL A 128 13.33 19.41 -5.80
CA VAL A 128 13.16 18.21 -4.98
C VAL A 128 13.66 18.50 -3.56
N LYS A 129 12.79 18.26 -2.55
CA LYS A 129 13.17 18.16 -1.13
C LYS A 129 13.16 16.69 -0.74
N HIS A 130 14.34 16.16 -0.40
CA HIS A 130 14.50 14.80 0.15
C HIS A 130 14.05 14.80 1.62
N LEU A 131 13.14 13.89 1.97
CA LEU A 131 12.55 13.79 3.31
C LEU A 131 13.21 12.68 4.15
N ARG A 132 14.54 12.61 4.14
CA ARG A 132 15.29 11.56 4.85
C ARG A 132 15.28 11.79 6.36
N ASP A 133 15.86 12.90 6.79
CA ASP A 133 16.12 13.22 8.20
C ASP A 133 15.09 14.21 8.76
N GLU A 134 14.50 15.04 7.91
CA GLU A 134 13.50 16.06 8.25
C GLU A 134 12.23 15.85 7.42
N GLY A 135 11.06 15.96 8.08
CA GLY A 135 9.76 15.95 7.41
C GLY A 135 9.41 17.26 6.71
N CYS A 136 8.21 17.32 6.13
CA CYS A 136 7.69 18.53 5.50
C CYS A 136 6.16 18.53 5.51
N GLY A 137 5.57 19.44 6.28
CA GLY A 137 4.11 19.50 6.47
C GLY A 137 3.58 18.20 7.07
N PHE A 138 2.64 17.56 6.39
CA PHE A 138 2.09 16.27 6.82
C PHE A 138 2.98 15.06 6.49
N LEU A 139 4.07 15.25 5.73
CA LEU A 139 4.97 14.16 5.35
C LEU A 139 6.04 13.96 6.43
N PRO A 140 6.02 12.82 7.15
CA PRO A 140 7.04 12.55 8.16
C PRO A 140 8.41 12.30 7.49
N PRO A 141 9.52 12.49 8.23
CA PRO A 141 10.82 12.04 7.77
C PRO A 141 10.82 10.51 7.59
N LEU A 142 11.59 10.04 6.62
CA LEU A 142 11.73 8.62 6.30
C LEU A 142 12.15 7.80 7.52
N MET A 143 13.12 8.32 8.30
CA MET A 143 13.64 7.63 9.48
C MET A 143 12.62 7.46 10.62
N GLN A 144 11.54 8.24 10.65
CA GLN A 144 10.47 8.11 11.64
C GLN A 144 9.31 7.21 11.14
N ALA A 145 9.17 7.09 9.83
CA ALA A 145 8.09 6.39 9.16
C ALA A 145 8.67 5.55 8.01
N MET A 146 9.36 4.47 8.39
CA MET A 146 10.15 3.64 7.48
C MET A 146 9.31 2.75 6.57
N GLY A 147 7.99 2.70 6.74
CA GLY A 147 7.11 1.92 5.88
C GLY A 147 5.66 1.98 6.30
N GLU A 148 4.81 1.43 5.44
CA GLU A 148 3.37 1.33 5.66
C GLU A 148 2.96 -0.13 5.87
N TYR A 149 2.05 -0.37 6.82
CA TYR A 149 1.27 -1.59 6.92
C TYR A 149 -0.02 -1.37 6.14
N ASP A 150 -0.21 -2.13 5.06
CA ASP A 150 -1.32 -1.88 4.14
C ASP A 150 -2.05 -3.18 3.78
N LEU A 151 -3.22 -3.04 3.19
CA LEU A 151 -3.96 -4.12 2.54
C LEU A 151 -3.71 -4.08 1.04
N VAL A 152 -3.69 -5.25 0.42
CA VAL A 152 -3.54 -5.40 -1.03
C VAL A 152 -4.60 -6.37 -1.53
N ALA A 153 -5.40 -5.97 -2.52
CA ALA A 153 -6.34 -6.87 -3.16
C ALA A 153 -6.27 -6.72 -4.68
N LEU A 154 -6.26 -7.85 -5.38
CA LEU A 154 -6.40 -7.90 -6.82
C LEU A 154 -7.80 -8.43 -7.16
N ARG A 155 -8.64 -7.61 -7.77
CA ARG A 155 -10.03 -7.96 -8.12
C ARG A 155 -10.32 -7.52 -9.54
N GLU A 156 -10.76 -8.43 -10.40
CA GLU A 156 -11.12 -8.10 -11.79
C GLU A 156 -10.03 -7.29 -12.52
N ASP A 157 -8.77 -7.73 -12.40
CA ASP A 157 -7.57 -7.07 -12.95
C ASP A 157 -7.34 -5.63 -12.47
N ARG A 158 -7.90 -5.27 -11.31
CA ARG A 158 -7.68 -3.98 -10.64
C ARG A 158 -6.97 -4.20 -9.32
N LEU A 159 -5.99 -3.35 -9.06
CA LEU A 159 -5.23 -3.35 -7.82
C LEU A 159 -5.85 -2.34 -6.83
N TYR A 160 -6.16 -2.83 -5.63
CA TYR A 160 -6.69 -2.04 -4.53
C TYR A 160 -5.69 -2.05 -3.37
N PHE A 161 -5.49 -0.87 -2.79
CA PHE A 161 -4.77 -0.70 -1.53
C PHE A 161 -5.73 -0.46 -0.38
N GLY A 162 -5.24 -0.50 0.85
CA GLY A 162 -6.02 -0.16 2.02
C GLY A 162 -6.46 1.31 2.05
N ASP A 163 -7.50 1.56 2.83
CA ASP A 163 -8.01 2.89 3.11
C ASP A 163 -6.93 3.78 3.73
N ARG A 164 -6.92 5.06 3.33
CA ARG A 164 -5.87 6.02 3.68
C ARG A 164 -6.32 7.05 4.74
N SER A 165 -7.46 6.84 5.40
CA SER A 165 -7.93 7.75 6.46
C SER A 165 -7.13 7.68 7.76
N GLY A 166 -6.39 6.59 7.97
CA GLY A 166 -5.54 6.35 9.14
C GLY A 166 -4.03 6.57 8.88
N ASP A 167 -3.24 6.43 9.95
CA ASP A 167 -1.78 6.43 9.88
C ASP A 167 -1.26 5.01 9.63
N LEU A 168 -1.02 4.68 8.36
CA LEU A 168 -0.56 3.36 7.91
C LEU A 168 0.81 2.98 8.45
N THR A 169 1.58 3.93 9.01
CA THR A 169 2.87 3.64 9.66
C THR A 169 2.70 3.03 11.04
N LYS A 170 1.49 3.11 11.62
CA LYS A 170 1.15 2.64 12.97
C LYS A 170 0.19 1.48 12.95
N THR A 171 -0.85 1.59 12.13
CA THR A 171 -1.97 0.65 12.15
C THR A 171 -2.38 0.31 10.74
N ARG A 172 -2.64 -0.96 10.52
CA ARG A 172 -3.15 -1.45 9.25
C ARG A 172 -4.61 -1.03 9.04
N PRO A 173 -5.01 -0.62 7.83
CA PRO A 173 -6.40 -0.29 7.55
C PRO A 173 -7.31 -1.51 7.65
N THR A 174 -8.59 -1.26 7.89
CA THR A 174 -9.63 -2.30 8.02
C THR A 174 -10.61 -2.30 6.85
N ALA A 175 -10.27 -1.60 5.77
CA ALA A 175 -11.03 -1.49 4.54
C ALA A 175 -10.07 -1.21 3.37
N LEU A 176 -10.52 -1.49 2.14
CA LEU A 176 -9.84 -1.04 0.92
C LEU A 176 -10.28 0.38 0.57
N THR A 177 -9.40 1.13 -0.09
CA THR A 177 -9.79 2.38 -0.76
C THR A 177 -10.80 2.11 -1.88
N PRO A 178 -11.78 3.00 -2.12
CA PRO A 178 -12.68 2.88 -3.27
C PRO A 178 -12.00 3.24 -4.60
N PHE A 179 -10.72 3.58 -4.60
CA PHE A 179 -9.96 4.06 -5.76
C PHE A 179 -9.03 2.95 -6.32
N PRO A 180 -9.49 2.13 -7.27
CA PRO A 180 -8.66 1.11 -7.89
C PRO A 180 -7.58 1.71 -8.78
N LEU A 181 -6.50 0.97 -8.92
CA LEU A 181 -5.53 1.14 -9.98
C LEU A 181 -5.82 0.15 -11.11
N VAL A 182 -5.60 0.59 -12.34
CA VAL A 182 -5.66 -0.23 -13.56
C VAL A 182 -4.25 -0.45 -14.08
N ARG A 183 -4.03 -1.60 -14.71
CA ARG A 183 -2.76 -1.91 -15.36
C ARG A 183 -2.64 -1.10 -16.65
N GLU A 184 -1.46 -0.52 -16.89
CA GLU A 184 -1.10 0.10 -18.19
C GLU A 184 -0.52 -0.93 -19.17
#